data_AF-A0A948C4F1-F1
#
_entry.id   AF-A0A948C4F1-F1
#
_cell.length_a   1.000
_cell.length_b   1.000
_cell.length_c   1.000
_cell.angle_alpha   90.00
_cell.angle_beta   90.00
_cell.angle_gamma   90.00
#
_symmetry.space_group_name_H-M   'P 1'
#
loop_
_entity.id
_entity.type
_entity.pdbx_description
1 polymer ?
#
loop_
_entity_poly.entity_id
_entity_poly.type
_entity_poly.pdbx_seq_one_letter_code
_entity_poly.pdbx_strand_id
1 'polypeptide(L)' 'MVEGEIVRFVPYGVFVRVFQDINGLVHLSELSQRSIQNPNEVVKLGQIVQARIILLDPKNRKI' A
#
# COMPACT_ATOMS: atom_id res chain seq x y z
N MET A 1 4.25 13.08 0.00
CA MET A 1 4.57 11.64 0.02
C MET A 1 4.54 11.21 1.46
N VAL A 2 3.98 10.04 1.77
CA VAL A 2 3.93 9.50 3.13
C VAL A 2 4.71 8.21 3.20
N GLU A 3 5.42 7.99 4.29
CA GLU A 3 6.09 6.73 4.55
C GLU A 3 5.10 5.78 5.19
N GLY A 4 5.07 4.54 4.70
CA GLY A 4 4.26 3.51 5.30
C GLY A 4 4.91 2.15 5.17
N GLU A 5 4.58 1.27 6.10
CA GLU A 5 5.14 -0.06 6.20
C GLU A 5 4.21 -1.08 5.54
N ILE A 6 4.76 -1.99 4.75
CA ILE A 6 3.98 -3.06 4.16
C ILE A 6 3.61 -4.08 5.21
N VAL A 7 2.33 -4.15 5.52
CA VAL A 7 1.81 -5.08 6.53
C VAL A 7 1.21 -6.34 5.91
N ARG A 8 0.78 -6.28 4.64
CA ARG A 8 0.14 -7.42 3.97
C ARG A 8 0.14 -7.30 2.44
N PHE A 9 0.30 -8.43 1.78
CA PHE A 9 0.13 -8.58 0.33
C PHE A 9 -1.24 -9.19 0.01
N VAL A 10 -1.85 -8.74 -1.09
CA VAL A 10 -3.09 -9.32 -1.65
C VAL A 10 -2.93 -9.50 -3.16
N PRO A 11 -3.71 -10.38 -3.81
CA PRO A 11 -3.53 -10.68 -5.24
C PRO A 11 -3.75 -9.49 -6.19
N TYR A 12 -4.38 -8.42 -5.70
CA TYR A 12 -4.69 -7.21 -6.47
C TYR A 12 -3.90 -5.98 -5.98
N GLY A 13 -3.05 -6.11 -4.95
CA GLY A 13 -2.40 -4.96 -4.33
C GLY A 13 -1.58 -5.26 -3.07
N VAL A 14 -1.15 -4.21 -2.39
CA VAL A 14 -0.36 -4.25 -1.16
C VAL A 14 -0.96 -3.28 -0.16
N PHE A 15 -1.16 -3.76 1.07
CA PHE A 15 -1.59 -2.95 2.20
C PHE A 15 -0.37 -2.33 2.87
N VAL A 16 -0.40 -1.00 2.96
CA VAL A 16 0.65 -0.18 3.55
C VAL A 16 0.05 0.54 4.75
N ARG A 17 0.61 0.33 5.94
CA ARG A 17 0.22 1.03 7.15
C ARG A 17 1.01 2.33 7.24
N VAL A 18 0.31 3.46 7.25
CA VAL A 18 0.93 4.80 7.27
C VAL A 18 0.86 5.41 8.68
N PHE A 19 -0.29 5.27 9.35
CA PHE A 19 -0.52 5.78 10.71
C PHE A 19 -1.40 4.81 11.51
N GLN A 20 -1.46 4.94 12.84
CA GLN A 20 -2.12 3.96 13.74
C GLN A 20 -3.52 3.50 13.28
N ASP A 21 -4.34 4.39 12.71
CA ASP A 21 -5.67 4.09 12.18
C ASP A 21 -5.80 4.23 10.66
N ILE A 22 -4.69 4.51 9.96
CA ILE A 22 -4.68 4.78 8.52
C ILE A 22 -3.94 3.67 7.79
N ASN A 23 -4.72 2.89 7.05
CA ASN A 23 -4.23 1.87 6.13
C ASN A 23 -4.43 2.36 4.69
N GLY A 24 -3.36 2.40 3.92
CA GLY A 24 -3.38 2.63 2.48
C GLY A 24 -3.38 1.31 1.72
N LEU A 25 -4.13 1.27 0.61
CA LEU A 25 -4.06 0.18 -0.35
C LEU A 25 -3.38 0.67 -1.62
N VAL A 26 -2.32 0.00 -2.02
CA VAL A 26 -1.61 0.28 -3.27
C VAL A 26 -1.97 -0.82 -4.25
N HIS A 27 -2.51 -0.48 -5.41
CA HIS A 27 -2.77 -1.45 -6.47
C HIS A 27 -1.46 -1.96 -7.09
N LEU A 28 -1.44 -3.22 -7.54
CA LEU A 28 -0.27 -3.78 -8.22
C LEU A 28 0.16 -2.97 -9.45
N SER A 29 -0.80 -2.41 -10.17
CA SER A 29 -0.56 -1.53 -11.33
C SER A 29 0.10 -0.20 -10.97
N GLU A 30 -0.03 0.24 -9.72
CA GLU A 30 0.60 1.47 -9.21
C GLU A 30 1.99 1.21 -8.63
N LEU A 31 2.31 -0.04 -8.25
CA LEU A 31 3.64 -0.41 -7.74
C LEU A 31 4.73 -0.30 -8.80
N SER A 32 4.40 -0.50 -10.07
CA SER A 32 5.32 -0.26 -11.18
C SER A 32 4.61 -0.12 -12.51
N GLN A 33 5.10 0.80 -13.34
CA GLN A 33 4.67 0.96 -14.73
C GLN A 33 5.11 -0.20 -15.64
N ARG A 34 5.98 -1.09 -15.15
CA ARG A 34 6.37 -2.33 -15.83
C ARG A 34 5.54 -3.47 -15.23
N SER A 35 4.98 -4.34 -16.06
CA SER A 35 4.29 -5.56 -15.59
C SER A 35 5.22 -6.40 -14.72
N ILE A 36 5.05 -6.30 -13.40
CA ILE A 36 5.75 -7.15 -12.44
C ILE A 36 4.90 -8.40 -12.25
N GLN A 37 5.51 -9.58 -12.40
CA GLN A 37 4.83 -10.85 -12.11
C GLN A 37 4.77 -11.14 -10.60
N ASN A 38 5.76 -10.66 -9.84
CA ASN A 38 5.86 -10.86 -8.40
C ASN A 38 6.08 -9.53 -7.65
N PRO A 39 5.10 -9.03 -6.88
CA PRO A 39 5.29 -7.83 -6.05
C PRO A 39 6.42 -8.00 -5.01
N ASN A 40 6.68 -9.24 -4.56
CA ASN A 40 7.75 -9.56 -3.60
C ASN A 40 9.17 -9.17 -4.07
N GLU A 41 9.39 -9.03 -5.38
CA GLU A 41 10.69 -8.60 -5.91
C GLU A 41 10.90 -7.09 -5.79
N VAL A 42 9.82 -6.32 -5.75
CA VAL A 42 9.85 -4.85 -5.72
C VAL A 42 9.65 -4.33 -4.31
N VAL A 43 8.85 -5.06 -3.53
CA VAL A 43 8.45 -4.67 -2.18
C VAL A 43 8.36 -5.88 -1.25
N LYS A 44 8.85 -5.73 -0.01
CA LYS A 44 8.89 -6.79 1.00
C LYS A 44 8.00 -6.48 2.20
N LEU A 45 7.56 -7.53 2.90
CA LEU A 45 6.82 -7.40 4.16
C LEU A 45 7.70 -6.70 5.20
N GLY A 46 7.16 -5.68 5.87
CA GLY A 46 7.91 -4.83 6.80
C GLY A 46 8.80 -3.77 6.13
N GLN A 47 8.82 -3.70 4.80
CA GLN A 47 9.58 -2.65 4.12
C GLN A 47 8.84 -1.31 4.23
N ILE A 48 9.59 -0.27 4.58
CA ILE A 48 9.13 1.12 4.52
C ILE A 48 9.14 1.55 3.05
N VAL A 49 7.99 1.97 2.55
CA VAL A 49 7.81 2.49 1.20
C VAL A 49 7.22 3.89 1.25
N GLN A 50 7.62 4.75 0.31
CA GLN A 50 6.99 6.06 0.14
C GLN A 50 5.78 5.92 -0.78
N ALA A 51 4.59 6.01 -0.20
CA ALA A 51 3.34 5.99 -0.94
C ALA A 51 2.82 7.42 -1.15
N ARG A 52 2.09 7.64 -2.25
CA ARG A 52 1.34 8.87 -2.47
C ARG A 52 -0.12 8.60 -2.14
N ILE A 53 -0.65 9.33 -1.16
CA ILE A 53 -2.08 9.26 -0.82
C ILE A 53 -2.85 9.89 -1.97
N ILE A 54 -3.66 9.09 -2.66
CA ILE A 54 -4.53 9.56 -3.75
C ILE A 54 -5.88 9.99 -3.18
N LEU A 55 -6.38 9.26 -2.18
CA LEU A 55 -7.61 9.55 -1.44
C LEU A 55 -7.43 9.07 0.01
N LEU A 56 -7.56 9.99 0.96
CA LEU A 56 -7.65 9.68 2.39
C LEU A 56 -9.11 9.86 2.78
N ASP A 57 -9.80 8.77 3.11
CA ASP A 57 -11.16 8.85 3.63
C ASP A 57 -11.15 8.52 5.14
N PRO A 58 -10.88 9.50 6.01
CA PRO A 58 -10.86 9.29 7.46
C PRO A 58 -12.25 9.01 8.05
N LYS A 59 -13.30 8.88 7.22
CA LYS A 59 -14.71 8.92 7.67
C LYS A 59 -15.50 7.62 7.51
N ASN A 60 -14.92 6.54 6.98
CA ASN A 60 -15.64 5.25 6.91
C ASN A 60 -15.47 4.40 8.18
N ARG A 61 -15.90 4.94 9.34
CA ARG A 61 -16.54 4.10 10.35
C ARG A 61 -17.88 3.64 9.77
N LYS A 62 -17.88 2.58 8.96
CA LYS A 62 -19.14 1.87 8.69
C LYS A 62 -19.56 1.21 10.00
N ILE A 63 -20.61 1.78 10.61
CA ILE A 63 -21.56 1.03 11.45
C ILE A 63 -22.29 0.00 10.60
#